data_AF-A0A0M9FQU5-F1
#
_entry.id   AF-A0A0M9FQU5-F1
#
_cell.length_a   1.000
_cell.length_b   1.000
_cell.length_c   1.000
_cell.angle_alpha   90.00
_cell.angle_beta   90.00
_cell.angle_gamma   90.00
#
_symmetry.space_group_name_H-M   'P 1'
#
loop_
_entity.id
_entity.type
_entity.pdbx_description
1 polymer ?
#
loop_
_entity_poly.entity_id
_entity_poly.type
_entity_poly.pdbx_seq_one_letter_code
_entity_poly.pdbx_strand_id
1 'polypeptide(L)'
;MASLERDFVLGFFCELRLITSLFSTQLTKVTLRKTADEEGTATVARAEVFGTELLPGVPVQLPPGRSLSIFTSTGCTLTVLAPPSVLQRCYATALGTTWVRSLLDLHSHLERARVEARSRVDVGPRVLFVSDRHHCGLSTYVRWLANFAVRLGYHPLLVDGVLDSPAFTYPGCIGLYNLQYCTDVEEEMNFTPALHVLVGQTRSSNPRLYLHWLQQLLPRGLEKMARGERCRVGGLFFDYGVVDPNVVAQAEEAAGAGGDPASLSSSPAGAGGTSPGSDRTQVNPLDTLLDTVVAADIDHVCVVGSAWLRWKLVQRAWERYGGEGTMDIVQAMLDPRWSVPPEVSCGGGQHFRLFLMDAVELVRQIPLPLVKRQRWLQYFFGTPSSPVKPTLVTLEASEVRVATVGAAALDAMSTLLPMMDSEEAGRQKTDTAAVSFVTLKDVNLKDRLLAVSTATEYERSADGELHRLPYSAFERAIRQSAVMGFVLVESSSADRLTLLVNGCALDKDLGLCFLLTEEYLKS
;
A
#
# COMPACT_ATOMS: atom_id res chain seq x y z
N MET A 1 -25.56 22.88 -12.24
CA MET A 1 -25.09 24.19 -11.76
C MET A 1 -23.76 24.48 -12.44
N ALA A 2 -23.47 25.74 -12.78
CA ALA A 2 -22.20 26.12 -13.42
C ALA A 2 -21.05 26.12 -12.41
N SER A 3 -19.82 25.84 -12.88
CA SER A 3 -18.60 26.05 -12.09
C SER A 3 -18.46 27.53 -11.76
N LEU A 4 -17.97 27.83 -10.57
CA LEU A 4 -17.62 29.18 -10.14
C LEU A 4 -16.12 29.27 -9.94
N GLU A 5 -15.59 30.47 -10.13
CA GLU A 5 -14.20 30.81 -9.87
C GLU A 5 -14.11 31.56 -8.54
N ARG A 6 -13.09 31.24 -7.72
CA ARG A 6 -12.80 31.94 -6.47
C ARG A 6 -11.30 31.99 -6.22
N ASP A 7 -10.82 33.17 -5.86
CA ASP A 7 -9.44 33.39 -5.43
C ASP A 7 -9.27 33.16 -3.93
N PHE A 8 -8.15 32.52 -3.59
CA PHE A 8 -7.70 32.28 -2.22
C PHE A 8 -6.30 32.87 -2.07
N VAL A 9 -6.16 33.82 -1.15
CA VAL A 9 -4.87 34.42 -0.79
C VAL A 9 -4.29 33.63 0.37
N LEU A 10 -3.08 33.10 0.20
CA LEU A 10 -2.38 32.32 1.20
C LEU A 10 -1.13 33.07 1.68
N GLY A 11 -0.97 33.14 3.00
CA GLY A 11 0.24 33.63 3.63
C GLY A 11 1.41 32.65 3.52
N PHE A 12 2.56 33.06 4.03
CA PHE A 12 3.75 32.22 4.12
C PHE A 12 3.46 30.96 4.96
N PHE A 13 3.85 29.80 4.44
CA PHE A 13 3.70 28.51 5.12
C PHE A 13 2.25 28.07 5.37
N CYS A 14 1.28 28.65 4.64
CA CYS A 14 -0.12 28.28 4.71
C CYS A 14 -0.48 27.22 3.66
N GLU A 15 -1.67 26.62 3.82
CA GLU A 15 -2.23 25.70 2.83
C GLU A 15 -3.69 25.98 2.53
N LEU A 16 -4.11 25.65 1.31
CA LEU A 16 -5.50 25.62 0.88
C LEU A 16 -5.99 24.18 1.01
N ARG A 17 -7.00 23.98 1.85
CA ARG A 17 -7.68 22.69 2.00
C ARG A 17 -8.95 22.68 1.18
N LEU A 18 -9.15 21.61 0.43
CA LEU A 18 -10.34 21.42 -0.39
C LEU A 18 -10.71 19.95 -0.54
N ILE A 19 -11.99 19.70 -0.84
CA ILE A 19 -12.51 18.37 -1.15
C ILE A 19 -13.18 18.41 -2.51
N THR A 20 -12.61 17.73 -3.50
CA THR A 20 -13.19 17.63 -4.84
C THR A 20 -14.45 16.75 -4.81
N SER A 21 -15.37 17.00 -5.75
CA SER A 21 -16.61 16.23 -5.85
C SER A 21 -16.38 14.92 -6.60
N LEU A 22 -17.01 13.83 -6.16
CA LEU A 22 -17.09 12.56 -6.92
C LEU A 22 -18.17 12.58 -7.99
N PHE A 23 -19.27 13.27 -7.71
CA PHE A 23 -20.51 13.18 -8.49
C PHE A 23 -20.69 14.33 -9.47
N SER A 24 -19.77 15.30 -9.46
CA SER A 24 -19.87 16.42 -10.38
C SER A 24 -19.24 16.06 -11.72
N THR A 25 -19.95 16.35 -12.80
CA THR A 25 -19.40 16.33 -14.16
C THR A 25 -18.41 17.48 -14.40
N GLN A 26 -18.38 18.47 -13.51
CA GLN A 26 -17.43 19.59 -13.54
C GLN A 26 -16.22 19.29 -12.68
N LEU A 27 -15.07 19.24 -13.35
CA LEU A 27 -13.79 18.96 -12.73
C LEU A 27 -13.29 20.20 -11.97
N THR A 28 -12.75 19.97 -10.77
CA THR A 28 -12.11 21.02 -9.99
C THR A 28 -10.75 21.34 -10.60
N LYS A 29 -10.47 22.60 -10.88
CA LYS A 29 -9.16 23.06 -11.35
C LYS A 29 -8.58 24.10 -10.40
N VAL A 30 -7.26 24.08 -10.23
CA VAL A 30 -6.53 25.09 -9.47
C VAL A 30 -5.43 25.67 -10.33
N THR A 31 -5.30 27.00 -10.28
CA THR A 31 -4.26 27.73 -11.00
C THR A 31 -3.49 28.59 -10.00
N LEU A 32 -2.17 28.44 -9.96
CA LEU A 32 -1.30 29.38 -9.26
C LEU A 32 -1.27 30.68 -10.07
N ARG A 33 -1.68 31.81 -9.50
CA ARG A 33 -1.63 33.09 -10.22
C ARG A 33 -0.18 33.51 -10.48
N LYS A 34 0.06 34.11 -11.65
CA LYS A 34 1.34 34.76 -11.95
C LYS A 34 1.47 35.99 -11.05
N THR A 35 2.60 36.10 -10.34
CA THR A 35 2.99 37.35 -9.68
C THR A 35 3.31 38.37 -10.75
N ALA A 36 2.77 39.59 -10.66
CA ALA A 36 3.21 40.68 -11.51
C ALA A 36 4.65 41.02 -11.13
N ASP A 37 5.55 41.07 -12.12
CA ASP A 37 6.94 41.53 -11.94
C ASP A 37 6.95 43.04 -11.73
N GLU A 38 6.43 43.51 -10.60
CA GLU A 38 6.62 44.88 -10.15
C GLU A 38 7.98 44.94 -9.44
N GLU A 39 8.97 45.46 -10.17
CA GLU A 39 10.27 45.94 -9.67
C GLU A 39 11.08 44.95 -8.80
N GLY A 40 11.45 43.79 -9.37
CA GLY A 40 12.68 43.06 -9.02
C GLY A 40 12.87 42.57 -7.57
N THR A 41 11.88 42.75 -6.70
CA THR A 41 11.93 42.46 -5.25
C THR A 41 10.83 41.50 -4.80
N ALA A 42 9.90 41.12 -5.68
CA ALA A 42 8.85 40.16 -5.37
C ALA A 42 9.42 38.73 -5.20
N THR A 43 9.20 38.12 -4.05
CA THR A 43 9.47 36.69 -3.83
C THR A 43 8.62 35.86 -4.80
N VAL A 44 9.26 35.02 -5.62
CA VAL A 44 8.57 34.15 -6.59
C VAL A 44 7.53 33.28 -5.87
N ALA A 45 6.25 33.43 -6.22
CA ALA A 45 5.17 32.66 -5.62
C ALA A 45 5.32 31.17 -5.95
N ARG A 46 5.30 30.32 -4.93
CA ARG A 46 5.37 28.87 -5.05
C ARG A 46 4.18 28.22 -4.38
N ALA A 47 3.59 27.25 -5.05
CA ALA A 47 2.58 26.38 -4.47
C ALA A 47 2.82 24.96 -4.96
N GLU A 48 2.46 23.98 -4.15
CA GLU A 48 2.69 22.58 -4.50
C GLU A 48 1.59 21.68 -3.93
N VAL A 49 1.31 20.61 -4.66
CA VAL A 49 0.33 19.58 -4.30
C VAL A 49 1.08 18.28 -4.17
N PHE A 50 1.05 17.66 -2.98
CA PHE A 50 1.80 16.43 -2.72
C PHE A 50 3.31 16.53 -3.00
N GLY A 51 3.91 17.72 -2.87
CA GLY A 51 5.32 17.98 -3.18
C GLY A 51 5.63 18.19 -4.67
N THR A 52 4.63 18.14 -5.56
CA THR A 52 4.73 18.51 -6.97
C THR A 52 4.42 20.00 -7.13
N GLU A 53 5.37 20.77 -7.66
CA GLU A 53 5.24 22.21 -7.84
C GLU A 53 4.19 22.57 -8.91
N LEU A 54 3.37 23.58 -8.63
CA LEU A 54 2.42 24.14 -9.58
C LEU A 54 3.11 25.20 -10.46
N LEU A 55 2.87 25.14 -11.77
CA LEU A 55 3.37 26.13 -12.71
C LEU A 55 2.44 27.36 -12.74
N PRO A 56 2.97 28.59 -12.55
CA PRO A 56 2.16 29.81 -12.58
C PRO A 56 1.38 29.98 -13.89
N GLY A 57 0.07 30.17 -13.79
CA GLY A 57 -0.86 30.35 -14.90
C GLY A 57 -1.27 29.06 -15.62
N VAL A 58 -0.75 27.90 -15.20
CA VAL A 58 -1.16 26.60 -15.76
C VAL A 58 -2.25 26.01 -14.85
N PRO A 59 -3.48 25.80 -15.35
CA PRO A 59 -4.52 25.16 -14.57
C PRO A 59 -4.21 23.67 -14.42
N VAL A 60 -4.21 23.18 -13.19
CA VAL A 60 -4.07 21.76 -12.85
C VAL A 60 -5.42 21.21 -12.41
N GLN A 61 -5.82 20.10 -13.01
CA GLN A 61 -7.06 19.42 -12.69
C GLN A 61 -6.89 18.51 -11.48
N LEU A 62 -7.67 18.79 -10.44
CA LEU A 62 -7.64 17.98 -9.23
C LEU A 62 -8.49 16.72 -9.40
N PRO A 63 -7.97 15.54 -9.02
CA PRO A 63 -8.69 14.28 -9.14
C PRO A 63 -10.02 14.32 -8.38
N PRO A 64 -11.10 13.75 -8.93
CA PRO A 64 -12.41 13.77 -8.28
C PRO A 64 -12.41 12.90 -7.04
N GLY A 65 -13.18 13.31 -6.04
CA GLY A 65 -13.25 12.62 -4.76
C GLY A 65 -11.93 12.53 -4.01
N ARG A 66 -11.24 13.65 -3.82
CA ARG A 66 -10.03 13.73 -3.01
C ARG A 66 -10.12 14.88 -2.01
N SER A 67 -9.66 14.60 -0.79
CA SER A 67 -9.30 15.63 0.18
C SER A 67 -7.85 15.99 -0.09
N LEU A 68 -7.60 17.23 -0.48
CA LEU A 68 -6.29 17.70 -0.92
C LEU A 68 -5.87 18.90 -0.09
N SER A 69 -4.55 19.05 0.05
CA SER A 69 -3.92 20.25 0.57
C SER A 69 -2.95 20.80 -0.45
N ILE A 70 -3.07 22.09 -0.74
CA ILE A 70 -2.15 22.84 -1.60
C ILE A 70 -1.37 23.78 -0.71
N PHE A 71 -0.10 23.50 -0.51
CA PHE A 71 0.75 24.26 0.39
C PHE A 71 1.59 25.28 -0.36
N THR A 72 1.88 26.40 0.30
CA THR A 72 2.78 27.43 -0.21
C THR A 72 3.87 27.73 0.80
N SER A 73 5.13 27.66 0.36
CA SER A 73 6.27 28.05 1.17
C SER A 73 6.46 29.56 1.19
N THR A 74 6.08 30.29 0.15
CA THR A 74 6.38 31.74 0.00
C THR A 74 5.18 32.65 0.25
N GLY A 75 3.97 32.10 0.31
CA GLY A 75 2.73 32.85 0.11
C GLY A 75 2.41 32.96 -1.38
N CYS A 76 1.11 32.92 -1.71
CA CYS A 76 0.64 32.98 -3.10
C CYS A 76 -0.86 33.31 -3.19
N THR A 77 -1.37 33.48 -4.41
CA THR A 77 -2.81 33.48 -4.68
C THR A 77 -3.17 32.31 -5.60
N LEU A 78 -4.12 31.49 -5.17
CA LEU A 78 -4.65 30.36 -5.92
C LEU A 78 -6.05 30.67 -6.43
N THR A 79 -6.26 30.48 -7.72
CA THR A 79 -7.58 30.57 -8.34
C THR A 79 -8.17 29.16 -8.46
N VAL A 80 -9.33 28.93 -7.83
CA VAL A 80 -10.03 27.65 -7.84
C VAL A 80 -11.29 27.76 -8.69
N LEU A 81 -11.36 26.95 -9.75
CA LEU A 81 -12.57 26.77 -10.56
C LEU A 81 -13.25 25.46 -10.16
N ALA A 82 -14.41 25.55 -9.52
CA ALA A 82 -15.10 24.36 -9.01
C ALA A 82 -16.62 24.57 -8.85
N PRO A 83 -17.41 23.49 -8.68
CA PRO A 83 -18.81 23.61 -8.29
C PRO A 83 -18.98 24.39 -6.97
N PRO A 84 -20.12 25.11 -6.78
CA PRO A 84 -20.37 25.87 -5.56
C PRO A 84 -20.22 25.05 -4.27
N SER A 85 -20.62 23.77 -4.29
CA SER A 85 -20.52 22.84 -3.16
C SER A 85 -19.08 22.46 -2.82
N VAL A 86 -18.15 22.54 -3.76
CA VAL A 86 -16.71 22.37 -3.51
C VAL A 86 -16.15 23.65 -2.90
N LEU A 87 -16.43 24.81 -3.50
CA LEU A 87 -15.92 26.10 -3.02
C LEU A 87 -16.38 26.44 -1.60
N GLN A 88 -17.61 26.09 -1.23
CA GLN A 88 -18.14 26.27 0.13
C GLN A 88 -17.36 25.47 1.20
N ARG A 89 -16.66 24.40 0.79
CA ARG A 89 -15.85 23.55 1.67
C ARG A 89 -14.35 23.82 1.56
N CYS A 90 -13.95 24.75 0.70
CA CYS A 90 -12.56 25.17 0.56
C CYS A 90 -12.22 26.22 1.63
N TYR A 91 -11.09 26.08 2.30
CA TYR A 91 -10.60 27.09 3.23
C TYR A 91 -9.07 27.14 3.23
N ALA A 92 -8.52 28.35 3.37
CA ALA A 92 -7.09 28.55 3.57
C ALA A 92 -6.79 28.56 5.07
N THR A 93 -5.65 28.00 5.46
CA THR A 93 -5.18 28.11 6.85
C THR A 93 -4.70 29.54 7.12
N ALA A 94 -5.09 30.08 8.26
CA ALA A 94 -4.69 31.43 8.67
C ALA A 94 -3.28 31.49 9.27
N LEU A 95 -2.78 30.35 9.77
CA LEU A 95 -1.47 30.19 10.38
C LEU A 95 -0.70 29.07 9.68
N GLY A 96 0.62 29.09 9.88
CA GLY A 96 1.52 28.08 9.34
C GLY A 96 1.11 26.67 9.75
N THR A 97 1.12 25.75 8.79
CA THR A 97 0.65 24.38 8.97
C THR A 97 1.63 23.56 9.79
N THR A 98 1.17 23.01 10.93
CA THR A 98 2.04 22.29 11.87
C THR A 98 2.62 21.02 11.25
N TRP A 99 1.79 20.23 10.56
CA TRP A 99 2.23 18.98 9.94
C TRP A 99 3.32 19.14 8.88
N VAL A 100 3.37 20.29 8.19
CA VAL A 100 4.43 20.57 7.21
C VAL A 100 5.78 20.77 7.89
N ARG A 101 5.82 21.24 9.15
CA ARG A 101 7.07 21.30 9.90
C ARG A 101 7.63 19.90 10.15
N SER A 102 6.80 19.00 10.67
CA SER A 102 7.15 17.58 10.84
C SER A 102 7.63 16.94 9.53
N LEU A 103 6.98 17.25 8.41
CA LEU A 103 7.39 16.81 7.07
C LEU A 103 8.79 17.33 6.69
N LEU A 104 9.04 18.63 6.83
CA LEU A 104 10.30 19.27 6.41
C LEU A 104 11.48 18.88 7.32
N ASP A 105 11.23 18.70 8.61
CA ASP A 105 12.23 18.22 9.57
C ASP A 105 12.65 16.79 9.21
N LEU A 106 11.69 15.91 8.93
CA LEU A 106 11.96 14.55 8.46
C LEU A 106 12.67 14.58 7.09
N HIS A 107 12.21 15.38 6.14
CA HIS A 107 12.87 15.51 4.84
C HIS A 107 14.35 15.89 4.98
N SER A 108 14.65 16.89 5.81
CA SER A 108 16.01 17.35 6.08
C SER A 108 16.87 16.27 6.74
N HIS A 109 16.28 15.51 7.66
CA HIS A 109 16.92 14.35 8.29
C HIS A 109 17.26 13.26 7.28
N LEU A 110 16.29 12.88 6.43
CA LEU A 110 16.48 11.87 5.40
C LEU A 110 17.54 12.32 4.39
N GLU A 111 17.59 13.60 4.02
CA GLU A 111 18.61 14.09 3.08
C GLU A 111 20.02 13.99 3.66
N ARG A 112 20.21 14.28 4.95
CA ARG A 112 21.50 14.04 5.61
C ARG A 112 21.89 12.56 5.55
N ALA A 113 20.94 11.67 5.82
CA ALA A 113 21.17 10.22 5.71
C ALA A 113 21.54 9.80 4.27
N ARG A 114 20.92 10.39 3.24
CA ARG A 114 21.28 10.16 1.84
C ARG A 114 22.70 10.62 1.51
N VAL A 115 23.09 11.81 1.97
CA VAL A 115 24.44 12.34 1.75
C VAL A 115 25.49 11.43 2.41
N GLU A 116 25.22 10.96 3.63
CA GLU A 116 26.08 10.01 4.34
C GLU A 116 26.17 8.67 3.60
N ALA A 117 25.03 8.08 3.22
CA ALA A 117 24.96 6.82 2.48
C ALA A 117 25.67 6.92 1.12
N ARG A 118 25.55 8.05 0.42
CA ARG A 118 26.32 8.30 -0.81
C ARG A 118 27.82 8.25 -0.55
N SER A 119 28.30 8.94 0.49
CA SER A 119 29.72 9.02 0.81
C SER A 119 30.34 7.67 1.20
N ARG A 120 29.55 6.79 1.84
CA ARG A 120 29.98 5.46 2.30
C ARG A 120 29.66 4.34 1.30
N VAL A 121 29.06 4.65 0.15
CA VAL A 121 28.55 3.68 -0.82
C VAL A 121 27.54 2.70 -0.19
N ASP A 122 26.73 3.19 0.73
CA ASP A 122 25.74 2.43 1.51
C ASP A 122 24.29 2.68 1.04
N VAL A 123 23.33 1.89 1.48
CA VAL A 123 21.92 2.09 1.12
C VAL A 123 21.38 3.36 1.80
N GLY A 124 20.56 4.12 1.07
CA GLY A 124 19.85 5.28 1.60
C GLY A 124 18.77 4.88 2.62
N PRO A 125 18.09 5.86 3.22
CA PRO A 125 17.14 5.60 4.30
C PRO A 125 15.93 4.77 3.83
N ARG A 126 15.48 3.83 4.65
CA ARG A 126 14.35 2.93 4.41
C ARG A 126 13.28 3.20 5.46
N VAL A 127 12.29 4.00 5.06
CA VAL A 127 11.34 4.66 5.94
C VAL A 127 9.98 3.98 5.85
N LEU A 128 9.43 3.53 6.97
CA LEU A 128 8.09 2.94 7.07
C LEU A 128 7.13 3.88 7.78
N PHE A 129 5.96 4.09 7.18
CA PHE A 129 4.87 4.90 7.73
C PHE A 129 3.76 4.01 8.27
N VAL A 130 3.36 4.25 9.52
CA VAL A 130 2.27 3.50 10.18
C VAL A 130 1.44 4.39 11.08
N SER A 131 0.17 4.04 11.27
CA SER A 131 -0.70 4.67 12.26
C SER A 131 -1.68 3.65 12.83
N ASP A 132 -2.36 4.02 13.91
CA ASP A 132 -3.51 3.30 14.45
C ASP A 132 -4.86 3.86 13.96
N ARG A 133 -4.82 5.00 13.27
CA ARG A 133 -6.00 5.70 12.76
C ARG A 133 -5.98 5.74 11.25
N HIS A 134 -7.13 5.47 10.65
CA HIS A 134 -7.33 5.74 9.23
C HIS A 134 -7.29 7.26 8.96
N HIS A 135 -6.87 7.63 7.76
CA HIS A 135 -6.90 9.01 7.24
C HIS A 135 -6.05 10.05 8.03
N CYS A 136 -5.00 9.62 8.72
CA CYS A 136 -4.06 10.52 9.40
C CYS A 136 -2.97 11.12 8.48
N GLY A 137 -2.98 10.77 7.18
CA GLY A 137 -2.06 11.34 6.18
C GLY A 137 -0.81 10.52 5.87
N LEU A 138 -0.78 9.20 6.15
CA LEU A 138 0.35 8.31 5.80
C LEU A 138 0.80 8.47 4.35
N SER A 139 -0.12 8.23 3.41
CA SER A 139 0.15 8.36 1.99
C SER A 139 0.44 9.79 1.54
N THR A 140 -0.03 10.79 2.29
CA THR A 140 0.37 12.20 2.09
C THR A 140 1.86 12.35 2.38
N TYR A 141 2.34 11.97 3.57
CA TYR A 141 3.77 12.04 3.89
C TYR A 141 4.63 11.29 2.87
N VAL A 142 4.21 10.07 2.51
CA VAL A 142 4.92 9.25 1.53
C VAL A 142 5.03 9.94 0.17
N ARG A 143 3.94 10.50 -0.38
CA ARG A 143 3.98 11.26 -1.65
C ARG A 143 4.91 12.46 -1.58
N TRP A 144 4.76 13.27 -0.54
CA TRP A 144 5.53 14.49 -0.36
C TRP A 144 7.02 14.21 -0.27
N LEU A 145 7.42 13.27 0.60
CA LEU A 145 8.84 12.93 0.81
C LEU A 145 9.46 12.26 -0.42
N ALA A 146 8.69 11.43 -1.12
CA ALA A 146 9.16 10.81 -2.36
C ALA A 146 9.36 11.83 -3.47
N ASN A 147 8.40 12.75 -3.67
CA ASN A 147 8.53 13.84 -4.66
C ASN A 147 9.67 14.80 -4.30
N PHE A 148 9.88 15.11 -3.02
CA PHE A 148 11.05 15.89 -2.60
C PHE A 148 12.37 15.17 -2.91
N ALA A 149 12.45 13.85 -2.69
CA ALA A 149 13.64 13.09 -3.06
C ALA A 149 13.89 13.11 -4.58
N VAL A 150 12.82 12.98 -5.38
CA VAL A 150 12.92 13.07 -6.84
C VAL A 150 13.40 14.45 -7.30
N ARG A 151 12.91 15.53 -6.69
CA ARG A 151 13.35 16.91 -6.97
C ARG A 151 14.83 17.13 -6.69
N LEU A 152 15.41 16.39 -5.74
CA LEU A 152 16.85 16.39 -5.45
C LEU A 152 17.65 15.43 -6.35
N GLY A 153 17.01 14.77 -7.31
CA GLY A 153 17.66 13.89 -8.29
C GLY A 153 17.82 12.43 -7.86
N TYR A 154 17.18 12.02 -6.76
CA TYR A 154 17.13 10.62 -6.32
C TYR A 154 15.97 9.87 -6.98
N HIS A 155 16.05 8.53 -7.04
CA HIS A 155 14.97 7.68 -7.54
C HIS A 155 14.50 6.69 -6.45
N PRO A 156 13.80 7.16 -5.40
CA PRO A 156 13.43 6.30 -4.27
C PRO A 156 12.50 5.17 -4.70
N LEU A 157 12.61 4.03 -4.02
CA LEU A 157 11.61 2.98 -4.11
C LEU A 157 10.40 3.33 -3.23
N LEU A 158 9.22 2.98 -3.70
CA LEU A 158 7.95 3.14 -2.98
C LEU A 158 7.28 1.77 -2.87
N VAL A 159 6.99 1.34 -1.65
CA VAL A 159 6.19 0.14 -1.36
C VAL A 159 4.86 0.56 -0.78
N ASP A 160 3.77 0.15 -1.41
CA ASP A 160 2.42 0.24 -0.85
C ASP A 160 2.01 -1.12 -0.33
N GLY A 161 2.09 -1.29 0.99
CA GLY A 161 1.76 -2.52 1.70
C GLY A 161 0.33 -2.56 2.23
N VAL A 162 -0.52 -1.60 1.85
CA VAL A 162 -1.92 -1.50 2.30
C VAL A 162 -2.83 -2.30 1.37
N LEU A 163 -3.54 -3.28 1.89
CA LEU A 163 -4.33 -4.21 1.06
C LEU A 163 -5.79 -3.77 0.87
N ASP A 164 -6.41 -3.19 1.89
CA ASP A 164 -7.84 -2.88 1.93
C ASP A 164 -8.16 -1.57 1.22
N SER A 165 -7.34 -0.55 1.47
CA SER A 165 -7.53 0.82 0.98
C SER A 165 -6.20 1.43 0.50
N PRO A 166 -5.49 0.76 -0.43
CA PRO A 166 -4.20 1.21 -0.92
C PRO A 166 -4.24 2.66 -1.39
N ALA A 167 -3.12 3.36 -1.29
CA ALA A 167 -2.99 4.73 -1.75
C ALA A 167 -2.41 4.82 -3.16
N PHE A 168 -1.57 3.86 -3.53
CA PHE A 168 -0.74 3.82 -4.73
C PHE A 168 -0.93 2.55 -5.56
N THR A 169 -1.42 1.44 -4.97
CA THR A 169 -1.66 0.16 -5.68
C THR A 169 -3.15 -0.17 -5.79
N TYR A 170 -3.46 -1.38 -6.28
CA TYR A 170 -4.81 -1.89 -6.40
C TYR A 170 -5.23 -2.69 -5.16
N PRO A 171 -6.53 -2.69 -4.79
CA PRO A 171 -7.00 -3.48 -3.65
C PRO A 171 -6.55 -4.95 -3.69
N GLY A 172 -6.16 -5.48 -2.53
CA GLY A 172 -5.66 -6.84 -2.37
C GLY A 172 -4.21 -7.06 -2.80
N CYS A 173 -3.52 -6.02 -3.29
CA CYS A 173 -2.16 -6.12 -3.81
C CYS A 173 -1.15 -5.39 -2.93
N ILE A 174 0.10 -5.84 -2.97
CA ILE A 174 1.27 -5.06 -2.56
C ILE A 174 1.90 -4.52 -3.84
N GLY A 175 2.22 -3.22 -3.88
CA GLY A 175 2.89 -2.58 -5.01
C GLY A 175 4.30 -2.13 -4.66
N LEU A 176 5.25 -2.29 -5.59
CA LEU A 176 6.60 -1.75 -5.54
C LEU A 176 6.85 -0.89 -6.78
N TYR A 177 7.26 0.34 -6.57
CA TYR A 177 7.48 1.34 -7.61
C TYR A 177 8.88 1.95 -7.51
N ASN A 178 9.44 2.34 -8.66
CA ASN A 178 10.67 3.10 -8.74
C ASN A 178 10.36 4.52 -9.24
N LEU A 179 10.30 5.48 -8.33
CA LEU A 179 9.88 6.85 -8.64
C LEU A 179 11.04 7.63 -9.26
N GLN A 180 10.94 7.93 -10.55
CA GLN A 180 11.95 8.69 -11.29
C GLN A 180 11.54 10.15 -11.55
N TYR A 181 10.24 10.41 -11.53
CA TYR A 181 9.64 11.70 -11.78
C TYR A 181 8.64 12.00 -10.65
N CYS A 182 8.40 13.30 -10.41
CA CYS A 182 7.36 13.69 -9.47
C CYS A 182 6.02 13.11 -9.93
N THR A 183 5.24 12.66 -8.95
CA THR A 183 3.91 12.14 -9.22
C THR A 183 3.05 13.24 -9.84
N ASP A 184 2.43 12.95 -10.98
CA ASP A 184 1.49 13.86 -11.61
C ASP A 184 0.24 14.02 -10.73
N VAL A 185 -0.19 15.27 -10.56
CA VAL A 185 -1.31 15.62 -9.66
C VAL A 185 -2.64 15.11 -10.21
N GLU A 186 -2.82 15.12 -11.53
CA GLU A 186 -4.07 14.73 -12.20
C GLU A 186 -4.20 13.21 -12.30
N GLU A 187 -3.08 12.52 -12.54
CA GLU A 187 -3.08 11.09 -12.79
C GLU A 187 -3.02 10.24 -11.51
N GLU A 188 -2.36 10.73 -10.45
CA GLU A 188 -2.15 10.12 -9.12
C GLU A 188 -1.49 8.72 -9.08
N MET A 189 -1.59 7.92 -10.15
CA MET A 189 -1.38 6.47 -10.19
C MET A 189 -0.63 5.99 -11.44
N ASN A 190 0.00 6.88 -12.21
CA ASN A 190 0.77 6.49 -13.38
C ASN A 190 2.23 6.14 -13.02
N PHE A 191 2.38 5.16 -12.13
CA PHE A 191 3.70 4.69 -11.70
C PHE A 191 4.16 3.56 -12.62
N THR A 192 4.96 3.89 -13.63
CA THR A 192 5.65 2.89 -14.46
C THR A 192 7.17 3.11 -14.41
N PRO A 193 8.00 2.06 -14.25
CA PRO A 193 7.64 0.66 -14.05
C PRO A 193 7.16 0.34 -12.61
N ALA A 194 6.24 -0.62 -12.50
CA ALA A 194 5.69 -1.13 -11.24
C ALA A 194 5.79 -2.66 -11.17
N LEU A 195 5.89 -3.20 -9.96
CA LEU A 195 5.72 -4.62 -9.66
C LEU A 195 4.60 -4.78 -8.65
N HIS A 196 3.64 -5.67 -8.95
CA HIS A 196 2.53 -5.96 -8.05
C HIS A 196 2.51 -7.45 -7.71
N VAL A 197 2.07 -7.78 -6.49
CA VAL A 197 1.76 -9.15 -6.07
C VAL A 197 0.36 -9.15 -5.44
N LEU A 198 -0.46 -10.14 -5.79
CA LEU A 198 -1.79 -10.31 -5.20
C LEU A 198 -1.68 -11.16 -3.94
N VAL A 199 -2.09 -10.61 -2.79
CA VAL A 199 -2.06 -11.35 -1.52
C VAL A 199 -3.31 -12.23 -1.36
N GLY A 200 -4.47 -11.77 -1.85
CA GLY A 200 -5.72 -12.52 -1.83
C GLY A 200 -6.42 -12.61 -0.46
N GLN A 201 -5.76 -12.22 0.63
CA GLN A 201 -6.32 -12.17 1.98
C GLN A 201 -5.87 -10.92 2.73
N THR A 202 -6.60 -10.56 3.78
CA THR A 202 -6.20 -9.45 4.66
C THR A 202 -4.96 -9.82 5.47
N ARG A 203 -4.16 -8.80 5.81
CA ARG A 203 -2.96 -8.93 6.64
C ARG A 203 -3.26 -9.52 8.03
N SER A 204 -4.42 -9.19 8.61
CA SER A 204 -4.88 -9.74 9.89
C SER A 204 -5.34 -11.20 9.80
N SER A 205 -5.93 -11.62 8.68
CA SER A 205 -6.32 -13.02 8.48
C SER A 205 -5.09 -13.92 8.32
N ASN A 206 -4.18 -13.56 7.42
CA ASN A 206 -3.01 -14.38 7.12
C ASN A 206 -1.72 -13.54 7.06
N PRO A 207 -1.17 -13.16 8.23
CA PRO A 207 0.03 -12.34 8.30
C PRO A 207 1.26 -13.02 7.68
N ARG A 208 1.32 -14.36 7.76
CA ARG A 208 2.41 -15.13 7.16
C ARG A 208 2.38 -15.06 5.63
N LEU A 209 1.20 -15.11 5.01
CA LEU A 209 1.05 -14.94 3.56
C LEU A 209 1.44 -13.53 3.12
N TYR A 210 1.06 -12.51 3.89
CA TYR A 210 1.50 -11.14 3.65
C TYR A 210 3.03 -11.02 3.65
N LEU A 211 3.69 -11.57 4.68
CA LEU A 211 5.14 -11.58 4.78
C LEU A 211 5.81 -12.40 3.65
N HIS A 212 5.24 -13.54 3.26
CA HIS A 212 5.71 -14.33 2.12
C HIS A 212 5.79 -13.46 0.86
N TRP A 213 4.71 -12.73 0.53
CA TRP A 213 4.69 -11.87 -0.66
C TRP A 213 5.64 -10.69 -0.57
N LEU A 214 5.82 -10.09 0.61
CA LEU A 214 6.87 -9.09 0.83
C LEU A 214 8.26 -9.67 0.55
N GLN A 215 8.55 -10.87 1.05
CA GLN A 215 9.83 -11.55 0.82
C GLN A 215 10.05 -11.94 -0.65
N GLN A 216 9.00 -12.13 -1.44
CA GLN A 216 9.13 -12.30 -2.90
C GLN A 216 9.36 -10.98 -3.65
N LEU A 217 8.80 -9.87 -3.15
CA LEU A 217 8.81 -8.58 -3.83
C LEU A 217 10.06 -7.74 -3.53
N LEU A 218 10.44 -7.64 -2.25
CA LEU A 218 11.51 -6.76 -1.77
C LEU A 218 12.89 -7.05 -2.41
N PRO A 219 13.33 -8.32 -2.61
CA PRO A 219 14.61 -8.60 -3.26
C PRO A 219 14.73 -8.00 -4.66
N ARG A 220 13.62 -7.90 -5.41
CA ARG A 220 13.61 -7.26 -6.74
C ARG A 220 13.86 -5.75 -6.66
N GLY A 221 13.39 -5.11 -5.60
CA GLY A 221 13.70 -3.71 -5.28
C GLY A 221 15.17 -3.53 -4.89
N LEU A 222 15.70 -4.42 -4.04
CA LEU A 222 17.11 -4.38 -3.65
C LEU A 222 18.05 -4.59 -4.84
N GLU A 223 17.70 -5.46 -5.78
CA GLU A 223 18.43 -5.61 -7.04
C GLU A 223 18.44 -4.30 -7.85
N LYS A 224 17.32 -3.58 -7.89
CA LYS A 224 17.24 -2.27 -8.53
C LYS A 224 18.15 -1.24 -7.84
N MET A 225 18.17 -1.23 -6.51
CA MET A 225 19.08 -0.38 -5.73
C MET A 225 20.54 -0.73 -6.04
N ALA A 226 20.91 -2.00 -6.04
CA ALA A 226 22.28 -2.46 -6.31
C ALA A 226 22.79 -2.00 -7.69
N ARG A 227 21.89 -1.89 -8.68
CA ARG A 227 22.22 -1.49 -10.07
C ARG A 227 22.29 0.02 -10.29
N GLY A 228 21.81 0.86 -9.37
CA GLY A 228 21.68 2.30 -9.62
C GLY A 228 21.87 3.15 -8.38
N GLU A 229 22.90 3.99 -8.38
CA GLU A 229 23.21 4.89 -7.26
C GLU A 229 22.04 5.79 -6.87
N ARG A 230 21.35 6.40 -7.84
CA ARG A 230 20.18 7.26 -7.56
C ARG A 230 19.08 6.53 -6.80
N CYS A 231 18.91 5.24 -7.07
CA CYS A 231 17.92 4.40 -6.40
C CYS A 231 18.42 3.91 -5.04
N ARG A 232 19.65 3.39 -4.97
CA ARG A 232 20.31 3.00 -3.72
C ARG A 232 20.29 4.13 -2.70
N VAL A 233 20.80 5.30 -3.07
CA VAL A 233 20.87 6.47 -2.18
C VAL A 233 19.49 7.08 -1.96
N GLY A 234 18.59 7.00 -2.95
CA GLY A 234 17.20 7.47 -2.80
C GLY A 234 16.48 6.78 -1.65
N GLY A 235 16.79 5.51 -1.40
CA GLY A 235 16.24 4.71 -0.31
C GLY A 235 14.86 4.15 -0.65
N LEU A 236 14.09 3.84 0.39
CA LEU A 236 12.77 3.20 0.28
C LEU A 236 11.76 3.93 1.16
N PHE A 237 10.54 4.12 0.65
CA PHE A 237 9.39 4.57 1.41
C PHE A 237 8.34 3.45 1.43
N PHE A 238 7.91 3.04 2.62
CA PHE A 238 6.94 1.96 2.82
C PHE A 238 5.68 2.52 3.47
N ASP A 239 4.53 2.46 2.80
CA ASP A 239 3.22 2.70 3.41
C ASP A 239 2.69 1.37 3.98
N TYR A 240 2.76 1.20 5.30
CA TYR A 240 2.27 0.00 5.98
C TYR A 240 0.76 0.08 6.28
N GLY A 241 0.22 1.29 6.33
CA GLY A 241 -1.18 1.56 6.67
C GLY A 241 -1.44 1.48 8.17
N VAL A 242 -2.58 0.86 8.52
CA VAL A 242 -3.14 0.93 9.87
C VAL A 242 -2.87 -0.34 10.68
N VAL A 243 -2.61 -0.16 11.98
CA VAL A 243 -2.65 -1.19 13.03
C VAL A 243 -3.85 -0.90 13.93
N ASP A 244 -4.90 -1.69 13.85
CA ASP A 244 -6.12 -1.47 14.63
C ASP A 244 -5.89 -1.72 16.13
N PRO A 245 -6.09 -0.72 17.01
CA PRO A 245 -5.95 -0.88 18.45
C PRO A 245 -6.80 -1.98 19.06
N ASN A 246 -8.00 -2.22 18.53
CA ASN A 246 -8.90 -3.24 19.05
C ASN A 246 -8.35 -4.64 18.79
N VAL A 247 -7.75 -4.85 17.61
CA VAL A 247 -7.12 -6.12 17.25
C VAL A 247 -5.85 -6.35 18.08
N VAL A 248 -5.10 -5.29 18.39
CA VAL A 248 -3.97 -5.36 19.33
C VAL A 248 -4.45 -5.78 20.72
N ALA A 249 -5.45 -5.09 21.27
CA ALA A 249 -5.97 -5.38 22.61
C ALA A 249 -6.50 -6.81 22.72
N GLN A 250 -7.27 -7.28 21.74
CA GLN A 250 -7.77 -8.66 21.69
C GLN A 250 -6.65 -9.69 21.67
N ALA A 251 -5.59 -9.45 20.90
CA ALA A 251 -4.44 -10.35 20.84
C ALA A 251 -3.65 -10.37 22.16
N GLU A 252 -3.51 -9.22 22.84
CA GLU A 252 -2.87 -9.12 24.16
C GLU A 252 -3.69 -9.83 25.25
N GLU A 253 -5.02 -9.65 25.26
CA GLU A 253 -5.94 -10.34 26.18
C GLU A 253 -5.89 -11.86 25.98
N ALA A 254 -5.90 -12.33 24.73
CA ALA A 254 -5.79 -13.75 24.41
C ALA A 254 -4.45 -14.35 24.87
N ALA A 255 -3.35 -13.60 24.77
CA ALA A 255 -2.04 -14.03 25.26
C ALA A 255 -1.98 -14.08 26.80
N GLY A 256 -2.59 -13.11 27.49
CA GLY A 256 -2.64 -13.06 28.96
C GLY A 256 -3.53 -14.14 29.59
N ALA A 257 -4.61 -14.54 28.92
CA ALA A 257 -5.50 -15.61 29.36
C ALA A 257 -4.88 -17.02 29.26
N GLY A 258 -3.75 -17.17 28.55
CA GLY A 258 -3.01 -18.42 28.41
C GLY A 258 -2.09 -18.78 29.58
N GLY A 259 -2.09 -18.00 30.67
CA GLY A 259 -1.29 -18.26 31.88
C GLY A 259 -2.01 -19.13 32.90
N ASP A 260 -1.41 -20.29 33.23
CA ASP A 260 -1.73 -21.30 34.26
C ASP A 260 -3.14 -21.96 34.27
N PRO A 261 -3.26 -23.29 34.00
CA PRO A 261 -4.51 -24.06 34.20
C PRO A 261 -4.84 -24.35 35.68
N ALA A 262 -4.34 -23.54 36.62
CA ALA A 262 -4.35 -23.88 38.05
C ALA A 262 -4.84 -22.75 38.96
N SER A 263 -5.84 -21.98 38.56
CA SER A 263 -6.78 -21.37 39.52
C SER A 263 -7.94 -20.69 38.80
N LEU A 264 -9.14 -21.30 38.87
CA LEU A 264 -10.31 -20.69 39.51
C LEU A 264 -11.54 -21.58 39.28
N SER A 265 -12.13 -21.96 40.40
CA SER A 265 -13.32 -22.76 40.55
C SER A 265 -14.63 -22.00 40.29
N SER A 266 -15.59 -22.73 39.71
CA SER A 266 -17.04 -22.72 39.96
C SER A 266 -17.98 -21.68 39.30
N SER A 267 -18.84 -22.24 38.44
CA SER A 267 -20.31 -21.99 38.24
C SER A 267 -20.77 -21.21 36.99
N PRO A 268 -22.02 -21.39 36.53
CA PRO A 268 -22.69 -22.66 36.17
C PRO A 268 -23.20 -22.65 34.71
N ALA A 269 -23.67 -23.81 34.26
CA ALA A 269 -24.15 -24.12 32.91
C ALA A 269 -25.30 -23.23 32.39
N GLY A 270 -25.23 -22.86 31.10
CA GLY A 270 -26.31 -22.25 30.32
C GLY A 270 -26.04 -22.40 28.81
N ALA A 271 -27.00 -22.96 28.07
CA ALA A 271 -26.86 -23.52 26.73
C ALA A 271 -26.70 -22.53 25.56
N GLY A 272 -26.00 -22.98 24.50
CA GLY A 272 -26.39 -22.70 23.11
C GLY A 272 -25.30 -22.13 22.18
N GLY A 273 -24.78 -22.98 21.26
CA GLY A 273 -24.14 -22.53 20.02
C GLY A 273 -22.66 -22.87 19.85
N THR A 274 -22.33 -24.16 19.70
CA THR A 274 -21.00 -24.60 19.25
C THR A 274 -20.80 -24.22 17.78
N SER A 275 -20.02 -23.16 17.54
CA SER A 275 -19.33 -22.95 16.26
C SER A 275 -18.07 -23.83 16.26
N PRO A 276 -17.71 -24.51 15.15
CA PRO A 276 -16.51 -25.33 15.13
C PRO A 276 -15.28 -24.43 15.23
N GLY A 277 -14.50 -24.63 16.30
CA GLY A 277 -13.29 -23.87 16.58
C GLY A 277 -12.23 -24.11 15.51
N SER A 278 -11.79 -23.03 14.86
CA SER A 278 -10.42 -22.97 14.37
C SER A 278 -9.59 -22.37 15.49
N ASP A 279 -8.66 -23.16 16.02
CA ASP A 279 -7.62 -22.78 16.98
C ASP A 279 -6.62 -21.82 16.29
N ARG A 280 -7.10 -20.69 15.79
CA ARG A 280 -6.27 -19.63 15.20
C ARG A 280 -5.79 -18.80 16.37
N THR A 281 -4.60 -19.14 16.86
CA THR A 281 -3.81 -18.26 17.73
C THR A 281 -3.78 -16.89 17.06
N GLN A 282 -4.48 -15.92 17.66
CA GLN A 282 -4.62 -14.57 17.11
C GLN A 282 -3.25 -13.90 17.16
N VAL A 283 -2.59 -13.79 16.00
CA VAL A 283 -1.28 -13.13 15.91
C VAL A 283 -1.45 -11.66 16.22
N ASN A 284 -0.63 -11.13 17.13
CA ASN A 284 -0.65 -9.71 17.45
C ASN A 284 -0.19 -8.92 16.19
N PRO A 285 -0.98 -7.94 15.69
CA PRO A 285 -0.62 -7.22 14.47
C PRO A 285 0.67 -6.38 14.61
N LEU A 286 1.12 -6.09 15.84
CA LEU A 286 2.44 -5.50 16.10
C LEU A 286 3.58 -6.48 15.79
N ASP A 287 3.36 -7.80 15.93
CA ASP A 287 4.35 -8.81 15.53
C ASP A 287 4.55 -8.80 14.02
N THR A 288 3.44 -8.70 13.27
CA THR A 288 3.50 -8.59 11.81
C THR A 288 4.18 -7.29 11.37
N LEU A 289 3.97 -6.19 12.10
CA LEU A 289 4.67 -4.92 11.84
C LEU A 289 6.17 -5.05 12.08
N LEU A 290 6.59 -5.63 13.21
CA LEU A 290 8.00 -5.87 13.52
C LEU A 290 8.65 -6.85 12.53
N ASP A 291 7.96 -7.92 12.16
CA ASP A 291 8.43 -8.85 11.13
C ASP A 291 8.58 -8.15 9.78
N THR A 292 7.70 -7.18 9.46
CA THR A 292 7.81 -6.36 8.24
C THR A 292 9.00 -5.40 8.31
N VAL A 293 9.23 -4.75 9.47
CA VAL A 293 10.40 -3.90 9.73
C VAL A 293 11.69 -4.69 9.50
N VAL A 294 11.77 -5.91 10.04
CA VAL A 294 12.92 -6.81 9.87
C VAL A 294 13.07 -7.24 8.41
N ALA A 295 12.00 -7.74 7.79
CA ALA A 295 12.03 -8.29 6.43
C ALA A 295 12.34 -7.25 5.34
N ALA A 296 11.90 -6.00 5.52
CA ALA A 296 12.18 -4.90 4.61
C ALA A 296 13.43 -4.08 4.98
N ASP A 297 14.12 -4.50 6.04
CA ASP A 297 15.29 -3.84 6.60
C ASP A 297 15.08 -2.34 6.83
N ILE A 298 13.98 -2.01 7.50
CA ILE A 298 13.56 -0.63 7.79
C ILE A 298 14.45 -0.05 8.91
N ASP A 299 14.99 1.14 8.67
CA ASP A 299 15.84 1.88 9.62
C ASP A 299 15.15 3.11 10.22
N HIS A 300 14.03 3.57 9.64
CA HIS A 300 13.22 4.66 10.16
C HIS A 300 11.74 4.25 10.20
N VAL A 301 11.11 4.26 11.38
CA VAL A 301 9.67 4.05 11.56
C VAL A 301 9.01 5.37 11.94
N CYS A 302 8.13 5.86 11.08
CA CYS A 302 7.35 7.08 11.26
C CYS A 302 5.92 6.73 11.69
N VAL A 303 5.62 6.96 12.97
CA VAL A 303 4.27 6.79 13.52
C VAL A 303 3.51 8.10 13.37
N VAL A 304 2.45 8.10 12.55
CA VAL A 304 1.69 9.30 12.22
C VAL A 304 0.51 9.48 13.17
N GLY A 305 0.57 10.54 13.97
CA GLY A 305 -0.51 11.02 14.82
C GLY A 305 -0.84 10.15 16.03
N SER A 306 -0.01 9.17 16.40
CA SER A 306 -0.33 8.27 17.51
C SER A 306 0.85 8.04 18.44
N ALA A 307 0.82 8.73 19.58
CA ALA A 307 1.73 8.44 20.68
C ALA A 307 1.49 7.04 21.27
N TRP A 308 0.24 6.56 21.27
CA TRP A 308 -0.13 5.23 21.74
C TRP A 308 0.56 4.14 20.91
N LEU A 309 0.45 4.19 19.57
CA LEU A 309 1.06 3.18 18.71
C LEU A 309 2.58 3.24 18.80
N ARG A 310 3.14 4.46 18.84
CA ARG A 310 4.58 4.66 19.02
C ARG A 310 5.06 3.95 20.28
N TRP A 311 4.33 4.11 21.38
CA TRP A 311 4.63 3.44 22.64
C TRP A 311 4.44 1.92 22.57
N LYS A 312 3.31 1.43 22.04
CA LYS A 312 3.02 0.00 21.87
C LYS A 312 4.04 -0.73 21.01
N LEU A 313 4.58 -0.07 19.98
CA LEU A 313 5.61 -0.64 19.14
C LEU A 313 6.90 -0.92 19.92
N VAL A 314 7.35 0.04 20.74
CA VAL A 314 8.49 -0.16 21.65
C VAL A 314 8.16 -1.27 22.65
N GLN A 315 6.95 -1.25 23.20
CA GLN A 315 6.51 -2.26 24.15
C GLN A 315 6.71 -3.66 23.59
N ARG A 316 6.15 -3.89 22.40
CA ARG A 316 6.17 -5.18 21.75
C ARG A 316 7.56 -5.60 21.27
N ALA A 317 8.37 -4.65 20.81
CA ALA A 317 9.75 -4.93 20.38
C ALA A 317 10.60 -5.45 21.55
N TRP A 318 10.53 -4.80 22.71
CA TRP A 318 11.24 -5.22 23.91
C TRP A 318 10.77 -6.59 24.43
N GLU A 319 9.46 -6.87 24.38
CA GLU A 319 8.92 -8.20 24.71
C GLU A 319 9.47 -9.30 23.79
N ARG A 320 9.70 -9.02 22.51
CA ARG A 320 10.19 -10.02 21.53
C ARG A 320 11.70 -10.17 21.49
N TYR A 321 12.42 -9.06 21.59
CA TYR A 321 13.86 -9.00 21.30
C TYR A 321 14.72 -8.65 22.53
N GLY A 322 14.08 -8.35 23.67
CA GLY A 322 14.72 -7.84 24.86
C GLY A 322 14.79 -6.31 24.87
N GLY A 323 14.78 -5.72 26.07
CA GLY A 323 14.95 -4.28 26.28
C GLY A 323 16.40 -3.81 26.18
N GLU A 324 16.61 -2.49 26.10
CA GLU A 324 17.94 -1.90 26.27
C GLU A 324 18.30 -1.81 27.76
N GLY A 325 19.30 -2.58 28.18
CA GLY A 325 19.81 -2.59 29.56
C GLY A 325 19.27 -3.74 30.43
N THR A 326 19.39 -3.59 31.76
CA THR A 326 19.00 -4.61 32.75
C THR A 326 17.56 -4.48 33.26
N MET A 327 16.79 -3.47 32.80
CA MET A 327 15.44 -3.21 33.30
C MET A 327 14.39 -3.89 32.42
N ASP A 328 13.45 -4.59 33.06
CA ASP A 328 12.24 -5.08 32.39
C ASP A 328 11.33 -3.91 32.02
N ILE A 329 10.51 -4.10 30.99
CA ILE A 329 9.66 -3.06 30.42
C ILE A 329 8.67 -2.47 31.41
N VAL A 330 8.11 -3.32 32.28
CA VAL A 330 7.18 -2.90 33.32
C VAL A 330 7.89 -1.97 34.31
N GLN A 331 9.15 -2.26 34.64
CA GLN A 331 9.94 -1.41 35.54
C GLN A 331 10.32 -0.09 34.88
N ALA A 332 10.70 -0.12 33.61
CA ALA A 332 10.98 1.09 32.84
C ALA A 332 9.75 2.00 32.75
N MET A 333 8.56 1.43 32.55
CA MET A 333 7.30 2.17 32.49
C MET A 333 6.90 2.84 33.80
N LEU A 334 7.34 2.31 34.93
CA LEU A 334 7.07 2.89 36.25
C LEU A 334 8.05 4.01 36.63
N ASP A 335 9.14 4.19 35.86
CA ASP A 335 10.07 5.29 36.10
C ASP A 335 9.52 6.60 35.51
N PRO A 336 9.27 7.63 36.34
CA PRO A 336 8.80 8.94 35.86
C PRO A 336 9.78 9.66 34.95
N ARG A 337 11.05 9.21 34.86
CA ARG A 337 12.06 9.73 33.92
C ARG A 337 12.08 8.99 32.60
N TRP A 338 11.33 7.90 32.45
CA TRP A 338 11.33 7.12 31.23
C TRP A 338 10.68 7.90 30.09
N SER A 339 11.31 7.82 28.93
CA SER A 339 10.79 8.35 27.68
C SER A 339 10.91 7.28 26.60
N VAL A 340 10.02 7.32 25.62
CA VAL A 340 10.07 6.39 24.49
C VAL A 340 11.43 6.55 23.79
N PRO A 341 12.24 5.48 23.72
CA PRO A 341 13.58 5.57 23.16
C PRO A 341 13.52 6.01 21.68
N PRO A 342 14.52 6.77 21.22
CA PRO A 342 14.59 7.22 19.83
C PRO A 342 14.97 6.09 18.86
N GLU A 343 15.53 5.00 19.36
CA GLU A 343 15.99 3.83 18.61
C GLU A 343 15.52 2.55 19.31
N VAL A 344 15.22 1.51 18.53
CA VAL A 344 14.65 0.25 19.01
C VAL A 344 15.38 -0.90 18.34
N SER A 345 15.82 -1.88 19.14
CA SER A 345 16.47 -3.11 18.65
C SER A 345 15.44 -4.15 18.21
N CYS A 346 15.67 -4.77 17.06
CA CYS A 346 14.92 -5.92 16.55
C CYS A 346 15.66 -7.25 16.75
N GLY A 347 16.73 -7.26 17.56
CA GLY A 347 17.64 -8.40 17.65
C GLY A 347 18.49 -8.57 16.38
N GLY A 348 19.47 -9.48 16.42
CA GLY A 348 20.35 -9.74 15.27
C GLY A 348 21.22 -8.56 14.82
N GLY A 349 21.37 -7.52 15.65
CA GLY A 349 22.11 -6.30 15.32
C GLY A 349 21.33 -5.29 14.47
N GLN A 350 20.04 -5.52 14.22
CA GLN A 350 19.18 -4.60 13.48
C GLN A 350 18.47 -3.64 14.43
N HIS A 351 18.45 -2.36 14.07
CA HIS A 351 17.83 -1.29 14.84
C HIS A 351 17.02 -0.37 13.92
N PHE A 352 15.96 0.23 14.44
CA PHE A 352 15.22 1.29 13.75
C PHE A 352 15.03 2.51 14.63
N ARG A 353 15.07 3.69 14.02
CA ARG A 353 14.77 4.98 14.67
C ARG A 353 13.29 5.26 14.61
N LEU A 354 12.74 5.82 15.69
CA LEU A 354 11.31 6.02 15.86
C LEU A 354 10.94 7.51 15.86
N PHE A 355 10.05 7.88 14.94
CA PHE A 355 9.59 9.26 14.75
C PHE A 355 8.10 9.38 15.02
N LEU A 356 7.69 10.41 15.77
CA LEU A 356 6.28 10.79 15.93
C LEU A 356 5.98 11.95 14.97
N MET A 357 5.09 11.74 14.01
CA MET A 357 4.70 12.75 13.03
C MET A 357 3.30 13.29 13.34
N ASP A 358 3.04 14.56 13.00
CA ASP A 358 1.71 15.14 13.15
C ASP A 358 0.72 14.52 12.16
N ALA A 359 -0.54 14.38 12.57
CA ALA A 359 -1.60 13.97 11.66
C ALA A 359 -1.93 15.08 10.66
N VAL A 360 -2.11 14.70 9.39
CA VAL A 360 -2.73 15.56 8.39
C VAL A 360 -4.23 15.38 8.53
N GLU A 361 -4.91 16.27 9.26
CA GLU A 361 -6.37 16.18 9.47
C GLU A 361 -7.14 16.29 8.14
N LEU A 362 -7.45 15.17 7.50
CA LEU A 362 -8.18 15.14 6.23
C LEU A 362 -9.69 15.25 6.50
N VAL A 363 -10.37 16.18 5.80
CA VAL A 363 -11.65 16.76 6.23
C VAL A 363 -12.87 15.87 5.98
N ARG A 364 -12.75 14.69 5.34
CA ARG A 364 -13.85 13.70 5.27
C ARG A 364 -13.43 12.36 4.68
N GLN A 365 -14.09 11.32 5.16
CA GLN A 365 -14.07 9.98 4.59
C GLN A 365 -14.91 9.95 3.32
N ILE A 366 -14.28 9.61 2.20
CA ILE A 366 -15.00 9.18 1.01
C ILE A 366 -15.28 7.70 1.16
N PRO A 367 -16.50 7.21 0.84
CA PRO A 367 -16.79 5.79 0.91
C PRO A 367 -15.76 4.97 0.11
N LEU A 368 -15.05 4.08 0.80
CA LEU A 368 -14.02 3.22 0.19
C LEU A 368 -14.50 2.51 -1.09
N PRO A 369 -15.74 2.00 -1.20
CA PRO A 369 -16.22 1.38 -2.43
C PRO A 369 -16.18 2.30 -3.66
N LEU A 370 -16.42 3.60 -3.47
CA LEU A 370 -16.37 4.58 -4.56
C LEU A 370 -14.94 4.83 -5.02
N VAL A 371 -14.00 4.95 -4.07
CA VAL A 371 -12.56 5.11 -4.38
C VAL A 371 -12.04 3.86 -5.11
N LYS A 372 -12.40 2.67 -4.63
CA LYS A 372 -12.03 1.41 -5.28
C LYS A 372 -12.57 1.33 -6.71
N ARG A 373 -13.87 1.61 -6.90
CA ARG A 373 -14.49 1.67 -8.24
C ARG A 373 -13.75 2.64 -9.15
N GLN A 374 -13.48 3.85 -8.68
CA GLN A 374 -12.77 4.87 -9.45
C GLN A 374 -11.38 4.40 -9.87
N ARG A 375 -10.62 3.74 -8.99
CA ARG A 375 -9.31 3.16 -9.33
C ARG A 375 -9.40 2.12 -10.44
N TRP A 376 -10.37 1.23 -10.36
CA TRP A 376 -10.57 0.22 -11.40
C TRP A 376 -10.98 0.83 -12.73
N LEU A 377 -11.85 1.86 -12.71
CA LEU A 377 -12.19 2.61 -13.93
C LEU A 377 -10.97 3.31 -14.52
N GLN A 378 -10.13 3.95 -13.69
CA GLN A 378 -8.88 4.55 -14.13
C GLN A 378 -7.91 3.51 -14.72
N TYR A 379 -7.86 2.30 -14.17
CA TYR A 379 -7.05 1.22 -14.74
C TYR A 379 -7.51 0.84 -16.15
N PHE A 380 -8.80 0.64 -16.41
CA PHE A 380 -9.26 0.19 -17.73
C PHE A 380 -9.43 1.31 -18.76
N PHE A 381 -9.82 2.51 -18.32
CA PHE A 381 -10.20 3.61 -19.21
C PHE A 381 -9.26 4.82 -19.14
N GLY A 382 -8.29 4.79 -18.22
CA GLY A 382 -7.34 5.88 -18.03
C GLY A 382 -7.93 7.07 -17.29
N THR A 383 -7.25 8.20 -17.43
CA THR A 383 -7.66 9.49 -16.86
C THR A 383 -8.12 10.44 -17.98
N PRO A 384 -8.73 11.59 -17.66
CA PRO A 384 -9.06 12.58 -18.67
C PRO A 384 -7.84 13.11 -19.44
N SER A 385 -6.66 13.15 -18.81
CA SER A 385 -5.39 13.57 -19.43
C SER A 385 -4.74 12.44 -20.24
N SER A 386 -4.85 11.19 -19.79
CA SER A 386 -4.27 10.02 -20.43
C SER A 386 -5.35 8.93 -20.60
N PRO A 387 -6.23 9.05 -21.62
CA PRO A 387 -7.29 8.08 -21.86
C PRO A 387 -6.72 6.78 -22.40
N VAL A 388 -7.31 5.68 -21.97
CA VAL A 388 -6.94 4.32 -22.36
C VAL A 388 -8.12 3.64 -23.05
N LYS A 389 -7.84 2.87 -24.10
CA LYS A 389 -8.86 2.12 -24.85
C LYS A 389 -8.75 0.63 -24.49
N PRO A 390 -9.62 0.11 -23.62
CA PRO A 390 -9.61 -1.31 -23.34
C PRO A 390 -10.15 -2.10 -24.53
N THR A 391 -9.75 -3.37 -24.61
CA THR A 391 -10.15 -4.29 -25.69
C THR A 391 -10.81 -5.53 -25.10
N LEU A 392 -11.76 -6.11 -25.84
CA LEU A 392 -12.35 -7.39 -25.49
C LEU A 392 -11.55 -8.53 -26.11
N VAL A 393 -11.23 -9.54 -25.31
CA VAL A 393 -10.52 -10.75 -25.71
C VAL A 393 -11.31 -11.96 -25.22
N THR A 394 -11.59 -12.90 -26.11
CA THR A 394 -12.19 -14.19 -25.76
C THR A 394 -11.13 -15.27 -25.74
N LEU A 395 -11.09 -16.03 -24.64
CA LEU A 395 -10.23 -17.17 -24.40
C LEU A 395 -11.06 -18.45 -24.29
N GLU A 396 -10.49 -19.57 -24.67
CA GLU A 396 -11.07 -20.89 -24.42
C GLU A 396 -10.74 -21.35 -22.97
N ALA A 397 -11.61 -22.17 -22.38
CA ALA A 397 -11.41 -22.69 -21.03
C ALA A 397 -10.13 -23.54 -20.91
N SER A 398 -9.69 -24.16 -22.01
CA SER A 398 -8.45 -24.93 -22.10
C SER A 398 -7.19 -24.07 -21.92
N GLU A 399 -7.24 -22.82 -22.40
CA GLU A 399 -6.13 -21.85 -22.42
C GLU A 399 -5.87 -21.18 -21.07
N VAL A 400 -6.74 -21.40 -20.07
CA VAL A 400 -6.72 -20.63 -18.83
C VAL A 400 -6.74 -21.52 -17.60
N ARG A 401 -6.04 -21.08 -16.54
CA ARG A 401 -6.11 -21.64 -15.19
C ARG A 401 -6.49 -20.52 -14.23
N VAL A 402 -7.40 -20.79 -13.32
CA VAL A 402 -7.76 -19.85 -12.25
C VAL A 402 -7.29 -20.43 -10.93
N ALA A 403 -6.61 -19.64 -10.12
CA ALA A 403 -6.06 -20.07 -8.84
C ALA A 403 -6.30 -19.06 -7.72
N THR A 404 -6.28 -19.55 -6.48
CA THR A 404 -6.17 -18.76 -5.25
C THR A 404 -4.91 -19.17 -4.49
N VAL A 405 -4.34 -18.25 -3.71
CA VAL A 405 -3.15 -18.51 -2.89
C VAL A 405 -3.45 -18.27 -1.41
N GLY A 406 -3.05 -19.22 -0.57
CA GLY A 406 -3.14 -19.16 0.89
C GLY A 406 -4.55 -19.29 1.47
N ALA A 407 -5.59 -19.33 0.64
CA ALA A 407 -6.91 -19.74 1.09
C ALA A 407 -6.82 -21.22 1.46
N ALA A 408 -6.90 -21.54 2.76
CA ALA A 408 -7.17 -22.91 3.17
C ALA A 408 -8.43 -23.36 2.41
N ALA A 409 -8.43 -24.58 1.88
CA ALA A 409 -9.51 -25.16 1.10
C ALA A 409 -10.85 -25.10 1.88
N LEU A 410 -11.51 -23.96 1.82
CA LEU A 410 -12.92 -23.79 2.13
C LEU A 410 -13.62 -24.17 0.83
N ASP A 411 -14.06 -25.43 0.79
CA ASP A 411 -14.92 -26.03 -0.24
C ASP A 411 -14.37 -26.27 -1.65
N ALA A 412 -13.10 -25.99 -1.93
CA ALA A 412 -12.47 -26.53 -3.13
C ALA A 412 -12.16 -28.02 -2.94
N MET A 413 -13.09 -28.89 -3.34
CA MET A 413 -12.78 -30.29 -3.64
C MET A 413 -11.62 -30.28 -4.64
N SER A 414 -10.40 -30.53 -4.17
CA SER A 414 -9.22 -30.72 -5.00
C SER A 414 -9.53 -31.87 -5.97
N THR A 415 -9.90 -31.55 -7.20
CA THR A 415 -10.32 -32.53 -8.22
C THR A 415 -9.15 -33.27 -8.86
N LEU A 416 -7.92 -32.96 -8.46
CA LEU A 416 -6.72 -33.68 -8.87
C LEU A 416 -6.02 -34.21 -7.62
N LEU A 417 -6.25 -35.50 -7.35
CA LEU A 417 -5.49 -36.26 -6.36
C LEU A 417 -4.01 -36.24 -6.78
N PRO A 418 -3.08 -35.82 -5.90
CA PRO A 418 -1.67 -36.06 -6.15
C PRO A 418 -1.44 -37.58 -6.18
N MET A 419 -0.83 -38.09 -7.24
CA MET A 419 -0.36 -39.47 -7.24
C MET A 419 0.64 -39.63 -6.09
N MET A 420 0.33 -40.53 -5.17
CA MET A 420 1.14 -40.82 -4.00
C MET A 420 2.45 -41.46 -4.44
N ASP A 421 3.56 -40.73 -4.32
CA ASP A 421 4.89 -41.32 -4.22
C ASP A 421 5.41 -41.13 -2.80
N SER A 422 5.39 -42.24 -2.05
CA SER A 422 6.19 -42.61 -0.87
C SER A 422 6.12 -41.77 0.43
N GLU A 423 6.09 -42.54 1.51
CA GLU A 423 5.95 -42.18 2.93
C GLU A 423 7.01 -41.21 3.47
N GLU A 424 6.58 -40.01 3.88
CA GLU A 424 7.20 -39.25 4.97
C GLU A 424 6.10 -38.67 5.86
N ALA A 425 5.72 -39.44 6.90
CA ALA A 425 4.83 -38.99 7.96
C ALA A 425 5.58 -38.06 8.95
N GLY A 426 6.05 -36.92 8.48
CA GLY A 426 6.32 -35.75 9.31
C GLY A 426 5.07 -34.86 9.28
N ARG A 427 4.67 -34.26 10.42
CA ARG A 427 3.63 -33.22 10.45
C ARG A 427 3.90 -32.19 9.34
N GLN A 428 3.18 -32.32 8.22
CA GLN A 428 3.34 -31.45 7.05
C GLN A 428 2.98 -30.04 7.52
N LYS A 429 4.00 -29.21 7.67
CA LYS A 429 3.84 -27.80 8.01
C LYS A 429 2.94 -27.22 6.93
N THR A 430 1.73 -26.80 7.30
CA THR A 430 0.75 -26.26 6.34
C THR A 430 1.43 -25.15 5.56
N ASP A 431 1.51 -25.30 4.24
CA ASP A 431 2.16 -24.31 3.41
C ASP A 431 1.38 -22.99 3.48
N THR A 432 2.08 -21.93 3.88
CA THR A 432 1.51 -20.59 4.05
C THR A 432 0.95 -20.05 2.73
N ALA A 433 1.57 -20.40 1.61
CA ALA A 433 1.20 -19.97 0.26
C ALA A 433 0.67 -21.15 -0.58
N ALA A 434 -0.12 -22.04 0.02
CA ALA A 434 -0.76 -23.13 -0.70
C ALA A 434 -1.58 -22.61 -1.90
N VAL A 435 -1.46 -23.27 -3.05
CA VAL A 435 -2.18 -22.90 -4.28
C VAL A 435 -3.39 -23.80 -4.43
N SER A 436 -4.56 -23.21 -4.70
CA SER A 436 -5.78 -23.96 -5.00
C SER A 436 -6.29 -23.57 -6.38
N PHE A 437 -6.49 -24.55 -7.26
CA PHE A 437 -7.07 -24.31 -8.57
C PHE A 437 -8.60 -24.30 -8.51
N VAL A 438 -9.21 -23.44 -9.32
CA VAL A 438 -10.64 -23.17 -9.33
C VAL A 438 -11.20 -23.49 -10.72
N THR A 439 -12.25 -24.30 -10.77
CA THR A 439 -12.98 -24.55 -12.03
C THR A 439 -13.84 -23.32 -12.37
N LEU A 440 -13.85 -22.92 -13.65
CA LEU A 440 -14.63 -21.76 -14.12
C LEU A 440 -16.14 -21.85 -13.83
N LYS A 441 -16.69 -23.07 -13.68
CA LYS A 441 -18.10 -23.33 -13.39
C LYS A 441 -18.47 -23.17 -11.91
N ASP A 442 -17.50 -23.35 -11.02
CA ASP A 442 -17.74 -23.43 -9.58
C ASP A 442 -17.71 -22.04 -8.92
N VAL A 443 -17.33 -21.01 -9.66
CA VAL A 443 -17.19 -19.65 -9.17
C VAL A 443 -17.91 -18.66 -10.06
N ASN A 444 -18.64 -17.73 -9.43
CA ASN A 444 -19.21 -16.61 -10.15
C ASN A 444 -18.09 -15.66 -10.59
N LEU A 445 -17.82 -15.64 -11.89
CA LEU A 445 -16.79 -14.79 -12.50
C LEU A 445 -17.36 -13.52 -13.12
N LYS A 446 -18.67 -13.42 -13.38
CA LYS A 446 -19.23 -12.25 -14.06
C LYS A 446 -18.98 -10.97 -13.26
N ASP A 447 -18.54 -9.92 -13.95
CA ASP A 447 -18.17 -8.61 -13.39
C ASP A 447 -17.02 -8.67 -12.36
N ARG A 448 -16.32 -9.80 -12.28
CA ARG A 448 -15.19 -10.00 -11.35
C ARG A 448 -13.89 -9.58 -11.99
N LEU A 449 -13.00 -9.05 -11.17
CA LEU A 449 -11.63 -8.74 -11.56
C LEU A 449 -10.74 -9.94 -11.30
N LEU A 450 -9.85 -10.24 -12.24
CA LEU A 450 -8.83 -11.26 -12.11
C LEU A 450 -7.45 -10.62 -12.29
N ALA A 451 -6.48 -11.04 -11.48
CA ALA A 451 -5.10 -10.63 -11.66
C ALA A 451 -4.40 -11.60 -12.61
N VAL A 452 -3.73 -11.09 -13.63
CA VAL A 452 -2.97 -11.90 -14.59
C VAL A 452 -1.62 -12.21 -13.99
N SER A 453 -1.36 -13.47 -13.68
CA SER A 453 -0.08 -13.91 -13.14
C SER A 453 0.98 -13.98 -14.24
N THR A 454 2.22 -13.68 -13.87
CA THR A 454 3.41 -13.99 -14.71
C THR A 454 3.70 -15.49 -14.82
N ALA A 455 3.07 -16.33 -14.00
CA ALA A 455 3.19 -17.78 -14.11
C ALA A 455 2.34 -18.32 -15.27
N THR A 456 2.93 -19.19 -16.08
CA THR A 456 2.32 -19.82 -17.24
C THR A 456 2.44 -21.34 -17.13
N GLU A 457 1.47 -22.09 -17.67
CA GLU A 457 1.50 -23.56 -17.65
C GLU A 457 2.53 -24.12 -18.65
N TYR A 458 2.81 -23.37 -19.71
CA TYR A 458 3.79 -23.69 -20.73
C TYR A 458 4.91 -22.65 -20.74
N GLU A 459 6.12 -23.12 -21.06
CA GLU A 459 7.30 -22.29 -21.27
C GLU A 459 7.80 -22.49 -22.70
N ARG A 460 8.22 -21.38 -23.33
CA ARG A 460 8.78 -21.41 -24.68
C ARG A 460 10.29 -21.58 -24.60
N SER A 461 10.81 -22.67 -25.16
CA SER A 461 12.25 -22.94 -25.25
C SER A 461 12.96 -21.92 -26.15
N ALA A 462 14.29 -21.87 -26.09
CA ALA A 462 15.12 -21.04 -26.97
C ALA A 462 14.89 -21.33 -28.46
N ASP A 463 14.51 -22.57 -28.79
CA ASP A 463 14.19 -23.02 -30.14
C ASP A 463 12.74 -22.70 -30.58
N GLY A 464 11.94 -22.11 -29.69
CA GLY A 464 10.55 -21.71 -29.95
C GLY A 464 9.49 -22.78 -29.65
N GLU A 465 9.88 -24.01 -29.30
CA GLU A 465 8.95 -25.08 -28.89
C GLU A 465 8.32 -24.79 -27.52
N LEU A 466 7.06 -25.18 -27.36
CA LEU A 466 6.32 -25.06 -26.10
C LEU A 466 6.44 -26.35 -25.29
N HIS A 467 6.91 -26.23 -24.05
CA HIS A 467 6.97 -27.34 -23.11
C HIS A 467 6.06 -27.08 -21.93
N ARG A 468 5.22 -28.07 -21.62
CA ARG A 468 4.36 -28.01 -20.44
C ARG A 468 5.20 -28.21 -19.19
N LEU A 469 5.06 -27.31 -18.23
CA LEU A 469 5.78 -27.41 -16.97
C LEU A 469 5.21 -28.55 -16.11
N PRO A 470 6.07 -29.27 -15.35
CA PRO A 470 5.60 -30.17 -14.31
C PRO A 470 4.71 -29.42 -13.31
N TYR A 471 3.68 -30.07 -12.80
CA TYR A 471 2.69 -29.46 -11.90
C TYR A 471 3.33 -28.75 -10.69
N SER A 472 4.31 -29.38 -10.04
CA SER A 472 5.04 -28.81 -8.90
C SER A 472 5.87 -27.58 -9.26
N ALA A 473 6.36 -27.49 -10.51
CA ALA A 473 7.07 -26.32 -11.01
C ALA A 473 6.10 -25.17 -11.28
N PHE A 474 4.94 -25.45 -11.89
CA PHE A 474 3.90 -24.46 -12.12
C PHE A 474 3.32 -23.90 -10.81
N GLU A 475 3.03 -24.74 -9.81
CA GLU A 475 2.61 -24.27 -8.49
C GLU A 475 3.67 -23.36 -7.83
N ARG A 476 4.95 -23.74 -7.91
CA ARG A 476 6.04 -22.92 -7.38
C ARG A 476 6.11 -21.57 -8.10
N ALA A 477 5.95 -21.56 -9.42
CA ALA A 477 5.92 -20.33 -10.21
C ALA A 477 4.76 -19.42 -9.76
N ILE A 478 3.57 -19.97 -9.50
CA ILE A 478 2.43 -19.20 -8.97
C ILE A 478 2.79 -18.54 -7.64
N ARG A 479 3.43 -19.27 -6.70
CA ARG A 479 3.84 -18.76 -5.37
C ARG A 479 4.92 -17.68 -5.41
N GLN A 480 5.58 -17.49 -6.55
CA GLN A 480 6.64 -16.50 -6.78
C GLN A 480 6.26 -15.46 -7.84
N SER A 481 5.03 -15.55 -8.35
CA SER A 481 4.58 -14.75 -9.49
C SER A 481 4.33 -13.29 -9.10
N ALA A 482 4.64 -12.40 -10.03
CA ALA A 482 4.12 -11.04 -10.04
C ALA A 482 2.84 -10.97 -10.88
N VAL A 483 2.08 -9.89 -10.71
CA VAL A 483 0.90 -9.57 -11.50
C VAL A 483 1.33 -8.72 -12.71
N MET A 484 1.04 -9.20 -13.92
CA MET A 484 1.28 -8.49 -15.18
C MET A 484 0.26 -7.38 -15.41
N GLY A 485 -0.96 -7.56 -14.89
CA GLY A 485 -2.06 -6.62 -15.00
C GLY A 485 -3.35 -7.24 -14.47
N PHE A 486 -4.45 -6.56 -14.67
CA PHE A 486 -5.79 -7.01 -14.30
C PHE A 486 -6.69 -7.10 -15.54
N VAL A 487 -7.66 -7.99 -15.46
CA VAL A 487 -8.71 -8.18 -16.46
C VAL A 487 -10.07 -8.17 -15.79
N LEU A 488 -11.07 -7.65 -16.47
CA LEU A 488 -12.46 -7.69 -16.02
C LEU A 488 -13.21 -8.75 -16.82
N VAL A 489 -13.88 -9.66 -16.13
CA VAL A 489 -14.68 -10.70 -16.79
C VAL A 489 -16.02 -10.12 -17.22
N GLU A 490 -16.23 -10.00 -18.52
CA GLU A 490 -17.50 -9.55 -19.11
C GLU A 490 -18.52 -10.71 -19.14
N SER A 491 -18.06 -11.89 -19.57
CA SER A 491 -18.88 -13.09 -19.61
C SER A 491 -18.03 -14.34 -19.39
N SER A 492 -18.64 -15.35 -18.75
CA SER A 492 -18.03 -16.66 -18.54
C SER A 492 -19.03 -17.76 -18.90
N SER A 493 -18.56 -18.78 -19.59
CA SER A 493 -19.29 -20.01 -19.89
C SER A 493 -18.41 -21.23 -19.58
N ALA A 494 -18.94 -22.43 -19.78
CA ALA A 494 -18.20 -23.68 -19.59
C ALA A 494 -16.90 -23.76 -20.42
N ASP A 495 -16.94 -23.19 -21.63
CA ASP A 495 -15.91 -23.42 -22.65
C ASP A 495 -15.18 -22.12 -23.02
N ARG A 496 -15.72 -20.95 -22.64
CA ARG A 496 -15.19 -19.65 -23.04
C ARG A 496 -15.24 -18.62 -21.93
N LEU A 497 -14.25 -17.73 -21.93
CA LEU A 497 -14.13 -16.61 -21.03
C LEU A 497 -13.87 -15.34 -21.85
N THR A 498 -14.76 -14.34 -21.73
CA THR A 498 -14.58 -13.04 -22.40
C THR A 498 -14.14 -12.00 -21.39
N LEU A 499 -13.01 -11.36 -21.69
CA LEU A 499 -12.27 -10.49 -20.80
C LEU A 499 -12.14 -9.10 -21.42
N LEU A 500 -12.40 -8.06 -20.63
CA LEU A 500 -11.96 -6.71 -20.92
C LEU A 500 -10.53 -6.56 -20.39
N VAL A 501 -9.61 -6.24 -21.30
CA VAL A 501 -8.18 -6.10 -21.02
C VAL A 501 -7.72 -4.68 -21.34
N ASN A 502 -6.74 -4.18 -20.57
CA ASN A 502 -6.05 -2.94 -20.89
C ASN A 502 -4.57 -3.24 -21.16
N GLY A 503 -4.13 -3.08 -22.41
CA GLY A 503 -2.71 -3.03 -22.80
C GLY A 503 -1.87 -4.29 -22.55
N CYS A 504 -2.39 -5.26 -21.80
CA CYS A 504 -1.78 -6.53 -21.49
C CYS A 504 -1.98 -7.49 -22.66
N ALA A 505 -0.89 -7.79 -23.37
CA ALA A 505 -0.90 -8.83 -24.39
C ALA A 505 -1.04 -10.20 -23.71
N LEU A 506 -2.16 -10.88 -23.99
CA LEU A 506 -2.41 -12.22 -23.48
C LEU A 506 -1.97 -13.24 -24.54
N ASP A 507 -0.83 -13.88 -24.31
CA ASP A 507 -0.36 -14.99 -25.15
C ASP A 507 -1.11 -16.27 -24.75
N LYS A 508 -2.06 -16.68 -25.60
CA LYS A 508 -2.97 -17.79 -25.32
C LYS A 508 -2.27 -19.15 -25.33
N ASP A 509 -1.15 -19.24 -26.05
CA ASP A 509 -0.40 -20.48 -26.22
C ASP A 509 0.34 -20.90 -24.94
N LEU A 510 0.53 -19.97 -24.00
CA LEU A 510 1.30 -20.20 -22.78
C LEU A 510 0.49 -20.85 -21.64
N GLY A 511 -0.83 -21.03 -21.80
CA GLY A 511 -1.69 -21.51 -20.71
C GLY A 511 -1.71 -20.52 -19.55
N LEU A 512 -2.49 -19.45 -19.70
CA LEU A 512 -2.49 -18.28 -18.82
C LEU A 512 -2.99 -18.62 -17.43
N CYS A 513 -2.32 -18.14 -16.39
CA CYS A 513 -2.79 -18.25 -15.01
C CYS A 513 -3.40 -16.92 -14.53
N PHE A 514 -4.65 -16.98 -14.08
CA PHE A 514 -5.34 -15.89 -13.42
C PHE A 514 -5.46 -16.16 -11.93
N LEU A 515 -5.19 -15.15 -11.11
CA LEU A 515 -5.44 -15.21 -9.67
C LEU A 515 -6.78 -14.55 -9.37
N LEU A 516 -7.61 -15.26 -8.59
CA LEU A 516 -8.92 -14.79 -8.20
C LEU A 516 -8.79 -13.61 -7.22
N THR A 517 -9.56 -12.54 -7.45
CA THR A 517 -9.69 -11.43 -6.51
C THR A 517 -11.07 -11.40 -5.88
N GLU A 518 -11.20 -10.71 -4.74
CA GLU A 518 -12.51 -10.43 -4.13
C GLU A 518 -13.20 -9.18 -4.72
N GLU A 519 -12.61 -8.57 -5.75
CA GLU A 519 -13.06 -7.30 -6.29
C GLU A 519 -14.02 -7.51 -7.47
N TYR A 520 -15.13 -6.78 -7.44
CA TYR A 520 -16.14 -6.77 -8.49
C TYR A 520 -16.37 -5.35 -8.99
N LEU A 521 -16.45 -5.21 -10.31
CA LEU A 521 -16.82 -3.96 -10.97
C LEU A 521 -18.21 -4.10 -11.59
N LYS A 522 -19.24 -4.05 -10.75
CA LYS A 522 -20.64 -4.08 -11.21
C LYS A 522 -20.92 -2.87 -12.08
N SER A 523 -21.61 -3.04 -13.21
CA SER A 523 -22.03 -1.94 -14.09
C SER A 523 -22.76 -0.84 -13.33
#